data_AF-A0A955SXD9-F1
#
_entry.id   AF-A0A955SXD9-F1
#
_cell.length_a   1.000
_cell.length_b   1.000
_cell.length_c   1.000
_cell.angle_alpha   90.00
_cell.angle_beta   90.00
_cell.angle_gamma   90.00
#
_symmetry.space_group_name_H-M   'P 1'
#
loop_
_entity.id
_entity.type
_entity.pdbx_description
1 polymer ?
#
loop_
_entity_poly.entity_id
_entity_poly.type
_entity_poly.pdbx_seq_one_letter_code
_entity_poly.pdbx_strand_id
1 'polypeptide(L)'
;MRITNNMIQTRVLANLQANFSSVSRLQDVLSTGRQFRFPEDNPINFVNALSLRQELNENRRYSRNIDQAETNLQLTESTLSVINDRLQRARELALQGSNETLPPESQASIADEIDQIFEDVIELANANFDGRYLFAGDRTQTRPFQIIATEEGIEGVHYRGDFGDRPIEIGQGEYLQTNLTGPEAFFTKLNEITSSVAVDPNALLEPQLTGVVDPPLNLVAGNFTVNGVTVNFDPATDSLTDIRDAINRSVDTADARIDENGRLIIRSLTSQDVELANGTSNVLEALDLFHRIEGGDLGGGPLTPATTLASLGITGDAIVIDTGDQEYEIDLAGATDLAGVIAAVAASGAPVEAFINGAGNGLTFSATESVNSLEIRSLRKIFGSTALAPGTVNSGTTLASLGIASPGILEISNDGVVTQVDLTGAVSVEQVVDAINSQVNGVTATINADGTGIDLESAFLSSSLSANDVGPSTIAASLGFAQTRAEDNASDFQVTSPGSVDEVVGSNLFRNLALLSQELRSGNADPDSIGVFLNAFEGDLQLVLRNRSIV
;
A
#
# COMPACT_ATOMS: atom_id res chain seq x y z
N MET A 1 49.45 15.02 -67.96
CA MET A 1 50.25 14.42 -66.88
C MET A 1 50.99 13.20 -67.42
N ARG A 2 52.25 12.98 -67.03
CA ARG A 2 53.07 11.86 -67.52
C ARG A 2 52.96 10.69 -66.54
N ILE A 3 52.46 9.54 -67.01
CA ILE A 3 52.39 8.33 -66.19
C ILE A 3 53.78 7.68 -66.17
N THR A 4 54.41 7.60 -65.00
CA THR A 4 55.69 6.93 -64.78
C THR A 4 55.49 5.46 -64.43
N ASN A 5 56.46 4.61 -64.78
CA ASN A 5 56.41 3.16 -64.53
C ASN A 5 56.20 2.83 -63.04
N ASN A 6 56.75 3.66 -62.14
CA ASN A 6 56.51 3.58 -60.70
C ASN A 6 55.03 3.74 -60.33
N MET A 7 54.29 4.69 -60.94
CA MET A 7 52.85 4.84 -60.66
C MET A 7 52.04 3.62 -61.13
N ILE A 8 52.44 2.97 -62.22
CA ILE A 8 51.79 1.73 -62.68
C ILE A 8 52.04 0.60 -61.68
N GLN A 9 53.29 0.43 -61.23
CA GLN A 9 53.65 -0.59 -60.23
C GLN A 9 52.96 -0.36 -58.89
N THR A 10 52.93 0.87 -58.37
CA THR A 10 52.21 1.21 -57.12
C THR A 10 50.72 0.95 -57.26
N ARG A 11 50.11 1.27 -58.41
CA ARG A 11 48.68 1.02 -58.66
C ARG A 11 48.35 -0.47 -58.74
N VAL A 12 49.22 -1.28 -59.34
CA VAL A 12 49.07 -2.74 -59.37
C VAL A 12 49.19 -3.33 -57.96
N LEU A 13 50.17 -2.90 -57.17
CA LEU A 13 50.32 -3.36 -55.78
C LEU A 13 49.12 -2.97 -54.91
N ALA A 14 48.63 -1.74 -55.01
CA ALA A 14 47.43 -1.31 -54.30
C ALA A 14 46.19 -2.13 -54.68
N ASN A 15 46.01 -2.43 -55.98
CA ASN A 15 44.93 -3.30 -56.45
C ASN A 15 45.08 -4.75 -55.96
N LEU A 16 46.30 -5.29 -55.91
CA LEU A 16 46.53 -6.63 -55.37
C LEU A 16 46.23 -6.70 -53.87
N GLN A 17 46.68 -5.70 -53.10
CA GLN A 17 46.37 -5.59 -51.67
C GLN A 17 44.85 -5.50 -51.42
N ALA A 18 44.13 -4.69 -52.21
CA ALA A 18 42.68 -4.58 -52.14
C ALA A 18 41.95 -5.89 -52.51
N ASN A 19 42.48 -6.66 -53.46
CA ASN A 19 41.94 -7.98 -53.79
C ASN A 19 42.19 -9.01 -52.68
N PHE A 20 43.41 -9.04 -52.11
CA PHE A 20 43.72 -9.94 -50.99
C PHE A 20 42.85 -9.64 -49.76
N SER A 21 42.62 -8.36 -49.43
CA SER A 21 41.72 -7.99 -48.34
C SER A 21 40.26 -8.42 -48.61
N SER A 22 39.79 -8.28 -49.85
CA SER A 22 38.44 -8.72 -50.25
C SER A 22 38.27 -10.24 -50.15
N VAL A 23 39.27 -11.00 -50.60
CA VAL A 23 39.28 -12.47 -50.49
C VAL A 23 39.31 -12.91 -49.03
N SER A 24 40.16 -12.29 -48.19
CA SER A 24 40.21 -12.59 -46.76
C SER A 24 38.87 -12.32 -46.07
N ARG A 25 38.21 -11.20 -46.40
CA ARG A 25 36.88 -10.88 -45.88
C ARG A 25 35.83 -11.91 -46.30
N LEU A 26 35.85 -12.35 -47.57
CA LEU A 26 34.92 -13.39 -48.05
C LEU A 26 35.18 -14.74 -47.39
N GLN A 27 36.44 -15.10 -47.13
CA GLN A 27 36.80 -16.30 -46.36
C GLN A 27 36.29 -16.21 -44.91
N ASP A 28 36.38 -15.05 -44.28
CA ASP A 28 35.81 -14.80 -42.94
C ASP A 28 34.28 -14.94 -42.92
N VAL A 29 33.59 -14.40 -43.94
CA VAL A 29 32.12 -14.55 -44.08
C VAL A 29 31.75 -16.02 -44.30
N LEU A 30 32.49 -16.74 -45.14
CA LEU A 30 32.26 -18.17 -45.40
C LEU A 30 32.51 -19.03 -44.16
N SER A 31 33.55 -18.73 -43.38
CA SER A 31 33.88 -19.50 -42.17
C SER A 31 32.91 -19.22 -41.02
N THR A 32 32.46 -17.97 -40.85
CA THR A 32 31.56 -17.59 -39.75
C THR A 32 30.07 -17.69 -40.09
N GLY A 33 29.72 -17.74 -41.38
CA GLY A 33 28.35 -17.65 -41.87
C GLY A 33 27.68 -16.29 -41.61
N ARG A 34 28.43 -15.28 -41.17
CA ARG A 34 27.91 -13.94 -40.84
C ARG A 34 28.30 -12.95 -41.92
N GLN A 35 27.31 -12.22 -42.45
CA GLN A 35 27.54 -11.22 -43.50
C GLN A 35 28.38 -10.02 -43.04
N PHE A 36 28.32 -9.69 -41.74
CA PHE A 36 29.08 -8.62 -41.09
C PHE A 36 29.48 -9.05 -39.68
N ARG A 37 30.69 -8.67 -39.24
CA ARG A 37 31.23 -9.04 -37.92
C ARG A 37 31.49 -7.83 -37.05
N PHE A 38 31.88 -6.71 -37.65
CA PHE A 38 32.22 -5.48 -36.95
C PHE A 38 31.31 -4.32 -37.35
N PRO A 39 31.16 -3.28 -36.49
CA PRO A 39 30.39 -2.08 -36.83
C PRO A 39 30.89 -1.37 -38.09
N GLU A 40 32.19 -1.46 -38.37
CA GLU A 40 32.83 -0.88 -39.57
C GLU A 40 32.40 -1.55 -40.89
N ASP A 41 31.86 -2.78 -40.84
CA ASP A 41 31.45 -3.51 -42.03
C ASP A 41 30.13 -2.98 -42.60
N ASN A 42 29.17 -2.70 -41.72
CA ASN A 42 27.88 -2.11 -42.04
C ASN A 42 27.24 -1.54 -40.76
N PRO A 43 27.41 -0.25 -40.45
CA PRO A 43 26.98 0.31 -39.18
C PRO A 43 25.46 0.24 -39.00
N ILE A 44 24.67 0.44 -40.06
CA ILE A 44 23.20 0.43 -40.01
C ILE A 44 22.70 -0.98 -39.68
N ASN A 45 23.11 -1.98 -40.44
CA ASN A 45 22.67 -3.36 -40.23
C ASN A 45 23.24 -3.96 -38.94
N PHE A 46 24.42 -3.51 -38.50
CA PHE A 46 25.01 -3.93 -37.23
C PHE A 46 24.17 -3.44 -36.04
N VAL A 47 23.72 -2.18 -36.03
CA VAL A 47 22.84 -1.65 -34.97
C VAL A 47 21.50 -2.42 -34.94
N ASN A 48 20.85 -2.61 -36.09
CA ASN A 48 19.60 -3.39 -36.15
C ASN A 48 19.79 -4.83 -35.66
N ALA A 49 20.90 -5.49 -36.06
CA ALA A 49 21.21 -6.83 -35.59
C ALA A 49 21.53 -6.89 -34.09
N LEU A 50 22.06 -5.80 -33.51
CA LEU A 50 22.29 -5.69 -32.08
C LEU A 50 20.96 -5.54 -31.32
N SER A 51 20.07 -4.65 -31.77
CA SER A 51 18.73 -4.48 -31.19
C SER A 51 17.94 -5.79 -31.23
N LEU A 52 17.88 -6.47 -32.39
CA LEU A 52 17.23 -7.78 -32.51
C LEU A 52 17.86 -8.85 -31.60
N ARG A 53 19.17 -8.79 -31.36
CA ARG A 53 19.82 -9.71 -30.41
C ARG A 53 19.46 -9.38 -28.97
N GLN A 54 19.31 -8.11 -28.62
CA GLN A 54 18.82 -7.68 -27.30
C GLN A 54 17.39 -8.17 -27.10
N GLU A 55 16.49 -7.91 -28.04
CA GLU A 55 15.11 -8.40 -28.03
C GLU A 55 15.03 -9.93 -27.93
N LEU A 56 15.89 -10.67 -28.65
CA LEU A 56 15.96 -12.13 -28.52
C LEU A 56 16.44 -12.59 -27.13
N ASN A 57 17.37 -11.86 -26.52
CA ASN A 57 17.86 -12.20 -25.18
C ASN A 57 16.81 -11.89 -24.11
N GLU A 58 16.08 -10.78 -24.26
CA GLU A 58 14.93 -10.42 -23.43
C GLU A 58 13.81 -11.46 -23.55
N ASN A 59 13.41 -11.84 -24.77
CA ASN A 59 12.43 -12.90 -24.99
C ASN A 59 12.87 -14.25 -24.39
N ARG A 60 14.16 -14.60 -24.47
CA ARG A 60 14.68 -15.80 -23.80
C ARG A 60 14.63 -15.69 -22.28
N ARG A 61 14.77 -14.48 -21.71
CA ARG A 61 14.61 -14.25 -20.28
C ARG A 61 13.14 -14.41 -19.89
N TYR A 62 12.22 -13.80 -20.64
CA TYR A 62 10.78 -13.94 -20.44
C TYR A 62 10.32 -15.39 -20.52
N SER A 63 10.77 -16.16 -21.53
CA SER A 63 10.46 -17.59 -21.62
C SER A 63 10.91 -18.36 -20.37
N ARG A 64 12.14 -18.14 -19.87
CA ARG A 64 12.61 -18.79 -18.63
C ARG A 64 11.82 -18.35 -17.41
N ASN A 65 11.44 -17.08 -17.35
CA ASN A 65 10.62 -16.52 -16.28
C ASN A 65 9.21 -17.14 -16.27
N ILE A 66 8.61 -17.33 -17.44
CA ILE A 66 7.31 -18.02 -17.61
C ILE A 66 7.43 -19.49 -17.20
N ASP A 67 8.47 -20.20 -17.65
CA ASP A 67 8.69 -21.61 -17.26
C ASP A 67 8.84 -21.75 -15.73
N GLN A 68 9.53 -20.78 -15.10
CA GLN A 68 9.70 -20.73 -13.65
C GLN A 68 8.39 -20.40 -12.92
N ALA A 69 7.60 -19.47 -13.46
CA ALA A 69 6.27 -19.13 -12.95
C ALA A 69 5.33 -20.34 -13.00
N GLU A 70 5.26 -21.00 -14.16
CA GLU A 70 4.43 -22.20 -14.36
C GLU A 70 4.81 -23.31 -13.38
N THR A 71 6.11 -23.57 -13.21
CA THR A 71 6.59 -24.57 -12.25
C THR A 71 6.17 -24.23 -10.81
N ASN A 72 6.26 -22.95 -10.42
CA ASN A 72 5.91 -22.50 -9.07
C ASN A 72 4.41 -22.61 -8.81
N LEU A 73 3.58 -22.17 -9.78
CA LEU A 73 2.12 -22.24 -9.69
C LEU A 73 1.64 -23.70 -9.66
N GLN A 74 2.18 -24.57 -10.53
CA GLN A 74 1.85 -25.99 -10.53
C GLN A 74 2.18 -26.68 -9.20
N LEU A 75 3.31 -26.32 -8.57
CA LEU A 75 3.68 -26.88 -7.29
C LEU A 75 2.80 -26.34 -6.16
N THR A 76 2.47 -25.06 -6.19
CA THR A 76 1.54 -24.43 -5.23
C THR A 76 0.17 -25.09 -5.32
N GLU A 77 -0.38 -25.24 -6.53
CA GLU A 77 -1.66 -25.89 -6.80
C GLU A 77 -1.67 -27.36 -6.36
N SER A 78 -0.63 -28.12 -6.70
CA SER A 78 -0.51 -29.51 -6.26
C SER A 78 -0.47 -29.61 -4.72
N THR A 79 0.20 -28.69 -4.05
CA THR A 79 0.29 -28.67 -2.58
C THR A 79 -1.05 -28.32 -1.95
N LEU A 80 -1.74 -27.28 -2.46
CA LEU A 80 -3.07 -26.90 -2.01
C LEU A 80 -4.11 -27.99 -2.27
N SER A 81 -4.00 -28.74 -3.38
CA SER A 81 -4.89 -29.88 -3.66
C SER A 81 -4.74 -30.98 -2.61
N VAL A 82 -3.52 -31.34 -2.22
CA VAL A 82 -3.30 -32.36 -1.19
C VAL A 82 -3.80 -31.88 0.17
N ILE A 83 -3.57 -30.60 0.51
CA ILE A 83 -4.11 -29.99 1.73
C ILE A 83 -5.64 -30.05 1.72
N ASN A 84 -6.29 -29.75 0.60
CA ASN A 84 -7.74 -29.82 0.48
C ASN A 84 -8.28 -31.23 0.75
N ASP A 85 -7.68 -32.27 0.16
CA ASP A 85 -8.09 -33.66 0.41
C ASP A 85 -7.96 -34.04 1.90
N ARG A 86 -6.92 -33.54 2.57
CA ARG A 86 -6.72 -33.71 4.02
C ARG A 86 -7.79 -32.99 4.85
N LEU A 87 -8.17 -31.79 4.45
CA LEU A 87 -9.21 -31.01 5.12
C LEU A 87 -10.61 -31.59 4.90
N GLN A 88 -10.90 -32.12 3.72
CA GLN A 88 -12.14 -32.86 3.47
C GLN A 88 -12.24 -34.08 4.38
N ARG A 89 -11.13 -34.81 4.58
CA ARG A 89 -11.07 -35.92 5.54
C ARG A 89 -11.31 -35.44 6.98
N ALA A 90 -10.70 -34.34 7.40
CA ALA A 90 -10.95 -33.75 8.72
C ALA A 90 -12.43 -33.38 8.91
N ARG A 91 -13.10 -32.87 7.87
CA ARG A 91 -14.54 -32.59 7.90
C ARG A 91 -15.40 -33.85 8.08
N GLU A 92 -15.07 -34.92 7.35
CA GLU A 92 -15.78 -36.21 7.52
C GLU A 92 -15.65 -36.72 8.96
N LEU A 93 -14.46 -36.61 9.53
CA LEU A 93 -14.16 -36.99 10.92
C LEU A 93 -14.89 -36.09 11.93
N ALA A 94 -14.93 -34.79 11.70
CA ALA A 94 -15.66 -33.83 12.52
C ALA A 94 -17.17 -34.14 12.55
N LEU A 95 -17.77 -34.42 11.39
CA LEU A 95 -19.18 -34.83 11.28
C LEU A 95 -19.44 -36.17 11.97
N GLN A 96 -18.49 -37.11 11.89
CA GLN A 96 -18.58 -38.38 12.60
C GLN A 96 -18.47 -38.20 14.12
N GLY A 97 -17.60 -37.30 14.58
CA GLY A 97 -17.39 -36.96 15.99
C GLY A 97 -18.55 -36.20 16.62
N SER A 98 -19.30 -35.42 15.82
CA SER A 98 -20.52 -34.70 16.21
C SER A 98 -21.71 -35.61 16.57
N ASN A 99 -21.62 -36.91 16.28
CA ASN A 99 -22.69 -37.85 16.60
C ASN A 99 -22.72 -38.16 18.12
N GLU A 100 -23.76 -37.69 18.82
CA GLU A 100 -23.98 -37.88 20.27
C GLU A 100 -23.96 -39.35 20.73
N THR A 101 -24.19 -40.30 19.81
CA THR A 101 -24.23 -41.74 20.13
C THR A 101 -22.87 -42.43 20.13
N LEU A 102 -21.78 -41.70 19.80
CA LEU A 102 -20.43 -42.24 19.73
C LEU A 102 -19.81 -42.40 21.14
N PRO A 103 -19.17 -43.53 21.47
CA PRO A 103 -18.50 -43.69 22.76
C PRO A 103 -17.25 -42.78 22.87
N PRO A 104 -16.90 -42.29 24.08
CA PRO A 104 -15.76 -41.38 24.28
C PRO A 104 -14.41 -41.91 23.78
N GLU A 105 -14.18 -43.22 23.87
CA GLU A 105 -12.95 -43.86 23.34
C GLU A 105 -12.84 -43.73 21.82
N SER A 106 -13.97 -43.74 21.10
CA SER A 106 -14.01 -43.52 19.65
C SER A 106 -13.86 -42.03 19.30
N GLN A 107 -14.37 -41.11 20.11
CA GLN A 107 -14.14 -39.67 19.92
C GLN A 107 -12.66 -39.30 20.12
N ALA A 108 -11.99 -39.88 21.13
CA ALA A 108 -10.55 -39.72 21.32
C ALA A 108 -9.73 -40.25 20.14
N SER A 109 -10.13 -41.40 19.57
CA SER A 109 -9.46 -41.95 18.38
C SER A 109 -9.62 -41.06 17.13
N ILE A 110 -10.79 -40.41 16.98
CA ILE A 110 -11.03 -39.43 15.91
C ILE A 110 -10.18 -38.18 16.12
N ALA A 111 -10.04 -37.70 17.35
CA ALA A 111 -9.18 -36.57 17.68
C ALA A 111 -7.71 -36.86 17.32
N ASP A 112 -7.21 -38.07 17.58
CA ASP A 112 -5.86 -38.47 17.20
C ASP A 112 -5.65 -38.48 15.68
N GLU A 113 -6.68 -38.84 14.89
CA GLU A 113 -6.62 -38.77 13.42
C GLU A 113 -6.63 -37.31 12.93
N ILE A 114 -7.38 -36.42 13.59
CA ILE A 114 -7.37 -34.98 13.29
C ILE A 114 -6.02 -34.33 13.61
N ASP A 115 -5.36 -34.74 14.71
CA ASP A 115 -4.00 -34.29 15.05
C ASP A 115 -2.99 -34.70 13.97
N GLN A 116 -3.09 -35.93 13.46
CA GLN A 116 -2.25 -36.38 12.35
C GLN A 116 -2.50 -35.58 11.07
N ILE A 117 -3.76 -35.28 10.76
CA ILE A 117 -4.11 -34.43 9.62
C ILE A 117 -3.54 -33.02 9.80
N PHE A 118 -3.58 -32.47 11.01
CA PHE A 118 -2.99 -31.17 11.32
C PHE A 118 -1.47 -31.16 11.07
N GLU A 119 -0.75 -32.19 11.55
CA GLU A 119 0.69 -32.33 11.33
C GLU A 119 1.03 -32.44 9.83
N ASP A 120 0.28 -33.26 9.09
CA ASP A 120 0.39 -33.41 7.63
C ASP A 120 0.21 -32.07 6.91
N VAL A 121 -0.83 -31.30 7.27
CA VAL A 121 -1.13 -30.01 6.62
C VAL A 121 -0.04 -28.98 6.93
N ILE A 122 0.56 -28.99 8.11
CA ILE A 122 1.69 -28.10 8.44
C ILE A 122 2.95 -28.48 7.68
N GLU A 123 3.20 -29.77 7.48
CA GLU A 123 4.33 -30.21 6.67
C GLU A 123 4.17 -29.73 5.23
N LEU A 124 2.96 -29.85 4.67
CA LEU A 124 2.62 -29.35 3.34
C LEU A 124 2.66 -27.81 3.26
N ALA A 125 2.19 -27.10 4.28
CA ALA A 125 2.27 -25.64 4.36
C ALA A 125 3.74 -25.15 4.51
N ASN A 126 4.65 -26.02 4.94
CA ASN A 126 6.09 -25.80 4.97
C ASN A 126 6.82 -26.46 3.78
N ALA A 127 6.13 -26.81 2.70
CA ALA A 127 6.74 -27.44 1.54
C ALA A 127 7.90 -26.57 1.01
N ASN A 128 9.04 -27.22 0.75
CA ASN A 128 10.25 -26.60 0.28
C ASN A 128 10.60 -27.12 -1.12
N PHE A 129 10.84 -26.20 -2.05
CA PHE A 129 11.27 -26.48 -3.40
C PHE A 129 12.54 -25.72 -3.73
N ASP A 130 13.59 -26.44 -4.12
CA ASP A 130 14.89 -25.87 -4.48
C ASP A 130 15.48 -24.92 -3.40
N GLY A 131 15.27 -25.26 -2.12
CA GLY A 131 15.73 -24.46 -0.99
C GLY A 131 14.84 -23.27 -0.65
N ARG A 132 13.67 -23.12 -1.29
CA ARG A 132 12.70 -22.05 -1.06
C ARG A 132 11.37 -22.60 -0.55
N TYR A 133 10.86 -22.01 0.53
CA TYR A 133 9.52 -22.30 1.02
C TYR A 133 8.46 -21.62 0.15
N LEU A 134 7.43 -22.38 -0.24
CA LEU A 134 6.37 -21.94 -1.15
C LEU A 134 5.53 -20.79 -0.58
N PHE A 135 5.19 -20.90 0.71
CA PHE A 135 4.24 -19.99 1.38
C PHE A 135 4.91 -18.96 2.30
N ALA A 136 6.20 -18.68 2.13
CA ALA A 136 6.96 -17.80 3.03
C ALA A 136 7.08 -16.34 2.57
N GLY A 137 6.48 -15.99 1.42
CA GLY A 137 6.63 -14.67 0.79
C GLY A 137 8.04 -14.43 0.23
N ASP A 138 8.62 -13.26 0.48
CA ASP A 138 9.99 -12.88 0.14
C ASP A 138 11.05 -13.59 0.99
N ARG A 139 10.73 -13.92 2.25
CA ARG A 139 11.55 -14.70 3.20
C ARG A 139 11.57 -16.20 2.88
N THR A 140 11.84 -16.54 1.63
CA THR A 140 11.87 -17.91 1.09
C THR A 140 12.82 -18.90 1.79
N GLN A 141 13.79 -18.44 2.58
CA GLN A 141 14.74 -19.33 3.29
C GLN A 141 14.31 -19.61 4.75
N THR A 142 13.29 -18.93 5.23
CA THR A 142 12.78 -19.09 6.60
C THR A 142 11.58 -20.03 6.57
N ARG A 143 11.56 -21.02 7.48
CA ARG A 143 10.42 -21.91 7.63
C ARG A 143 9.18 -21.08 8.03
N PRO A 144 8.10 -21.06 7.23
CA PRO A 144 6.98 -20.15 7.44
C PRO A 144 6.11 -20.53 8.63
N PHE A 145 5.83 -21.81 8.87
CA PHE A 145 4.87 -22.25 9.90
C PHE A 145 5.55 -23.03 11.02
N GLN A 146 5.37 -22.59 12.27
CA GLN A 146 5.88 -23.23 13.47
C GLN A 146 4.74 -23.55 14.46
N ILE A 147 4.62 -24.82 14.86
CA ILE A 147 3.59 -25.29 15.79
C ILE A 147 3.76 -24.66 17.17
N ILE A 148 2.64 -24.26 17.77
CA ILE A 148 2.51 -23.88 19.18
C ILE A 148 1.82 -25.04 19.90
N ALA A 149 2.52 -25.66 20.85
CA ALA A 149 2.00 -26.74 21.67
C ALA A 149 2.12 -26.37 23.15
N THR A 150 1.06 -26.61 23.91
CA THR A 150 1.00 -26.49 25.37
C THR A 150 0.97 -27.88 26.02
N GLU A 151 1.00 -27.96 27.36
CA GLU A 151 0.92 -29.24 28.08
C GLU A 151 -0.41 -30.01 27.84
N GLU A 152 -1.43 -29.34 27.30
CA GLU A 152 -2.78 -29.88 27.04
C GLU A 152 -3.04 -30.26 25.57
N GLY A 153 -2.14 -29.90 24.65
CA GLY A 153 -2.27 -30.23 23.22
C GLY A 153 -1.69 -29.18 22.28
N ILE A 154 -2.05 -29.28 21.00
CA ILE A 154 -1.70 -28.27 20.01
C ILE A 154 -2.67 -27.09 20.14
N GLU A 155 -2.19 -25.86 20.14
CA GLU A 155 -3.01 -24.64 20.26
C GLU A 155 -3.14 -23.90 18.92
N GLY A 156 -2.11 -23.99 18.07
CA GLY A 156 -2.10 -23.31 16.78
C GLY A 156 -0.71 -23.28 16.15
N VAL A 157 -0.47 -22.26 15.31
CA VAL A 157 0.75 -22.11 14.51
C VAL A 157 1.16 -20.64 14.41
N HIS A 158 2.44 -20.34 14.58
CA HIS A 158 3.03 -19.04 14.26
C HIS A 158 3.49 -18.99 12.80
N TYR A 159 3.11 -17.93 12.09
CA TYR A 159 3.69 -17.58 10.79
C TYR A 159 4.93 -16.69 10.97
N ARG A 160 6.05 -17.08 10.36
CA ARG A 160 7.34 -16.36 10.40
C ARG A 160 7.86 -15.97 9.02
N GLY A 161 7.00 -16.03 8.00
CA GLY A 161 7.30 -15.50 6.67
C GLY A 161 7.08 -13.99 6.60
N ASP A 162 6.86 -13.46 5.40
CA ASP A 162 6.38 -12.10 5.18
C ASP A 162 5.19 -12.09 4.21
N PHE A 163 4.69 -10.89 3.90
CA PHE A 163 3.55 -10.63 3.02
C PHE A 163 3.99 -10.10 1.64
N GLY A 164 5.27 -10.26 1.28
CA GLY A 164 5.83 -9.66 0.07
C GLY A 164 5.38 -10.38 -1.21
N ASP A 165 4.88 -9.61 -2.16
CA ASP A 165 4.57 -10.09 -3.51
C ASP A 165 5.84 -10.19 -4.36
N ARG A 166 5.93 -11.24 -5.16
CA ARG A 166 7.08 -11.52 -6.03
C ARG A 166 6.65 -11.54 -7.50
N PRO A 167 6.43 -10.34 -8.08
CA PRO A 167 6.15 -10.24 -9.51
C PRO A 167 7.35 -10.68 -10.33
N ILE A 168 7.10 -11.51 -11.35
CA ILE A 168 8.08 -11.92 -12.35
C ILE A 168 7.73 -11.24 -13.66
N GLU A 169 8.72 -10.59 -14.28
CA GLU A 169 8.56 -9.98 -15.60
C GLU A 169 8.40 -11.07 -16.68
N ILE A 170 7.25 -11.13 -17.35
CA ILE A 170 6.92 -12.11 -18.41
C ILE A 170 6.88 -11.48 -19.81
N GLY A 171 6.97 -10.15 -19.88
CA GLY A 171 6.96 -9.37 -21.10
C GLY A 171 7.47 -7.96 -20.83
N GLN A 172 7.64 -7.15 -21.87
CA GLN A 172 8.13 -5.79 -21.71
C GLN A 172 7.15 -4.94 -20.89
N GLY A 173 7.50 -4.67 -19.62
CA GLY A 173 6.62 -3.96 -18.68
C GLY A 173 5.42 -4.77 -18.19
N GLU A 174 5.39 -6.08 -18.46
CA GLU A 174 4.35 -6.99 -18.00
C GLU A 174 4.88 -7.87 -16.87
N TYR A 175 4.20 -7.82 -15.73
CA TYR A 175 4.57 -8.53 -14.51
C TYR A 175 3.45 -9.48 -14.10
N LEU A 176 3.81 -10.69 -13.70
CA LEU A 176 2.90 -11.69 -13.17
C LEU A 176 3.30 -12.04 -11.74
N GLN A 177 2.36 -11.95 -10.80
CA GLN A 177 2.55 -12.47 -9.45
C GLN A 177 2.49 -14.00 -9.47
N THR A 178 3.47 -14.65 -8.86
CA THR A 178 3.64 -16.11 -8.93
C THR A 178 3.75 -16.79 -7.58
N ASN A 179 3.67 -16.03 -6.49
CA ASN A 179 3.72 -16.52 -5.13
C ASN A 179 2.38 -16.27 -4.43
N LEU A 180 2.05 -17.17 -3.51
CA LEU A 180 0.94 -17.05 -2.59
C LEU A 180 1.53 -17.09 -1.17
N THR A 181 1.27 -16.06 -0.36
CA THR A 181 1.82 -16.00 1.00
C THR A 181 1.04 -16.94 1.94
N GLY A 182 1.66 -17.37 3.03
CA GLY A 182 1.02 -18.26 4.01
C GLY A 182 -0.30 -17.71 4.55
N PRO A 183 -0.37 -16.41 4.88
CA PRO A 183 -1.62 -15.75 5.24
C PRO A 183 -2.65 -15.77 4.15
N GLU A 184 -2.32 -15.44 2.90
CA GLU A 184 -3.28 -15.52 1.81
C GLU A 184 -3.79 -16.94 1.56
N ALA A 185 -2.91 -17.94 1.71
CA ALA A 185 -3.20 -19.34 1.43
C ALA A 185 -4.07 -20.02 2.51
N PHE A 186 -3.78 -19.77 3.79
CA PHE A 186 -4.30 -20.57 4.91
C PHE A 186 -4.97 -19.77 6.01
N PHE A 187 -4.82 -18.45 6.01
CA PHE A 187 -5.56 -17.58 6.91
C PHE A 187 -6.65 -16.91 6.08
N THR A 188 -7.89 -16.90 6.58
CA THR A 188 -8.82 -15.89 6.09
C THR A 188 -8.10 -14.57 6.32
N LYS A 189 -7.86 -13.77 5.26
CA LYS A 189 -7.39 -12.39 5.43
C LYS A 189 -8.31 -11.82 6.50
N LEU A 190 -7.76 -11.61 7.69
CA LEU A 190 -8.56 -11.16 8.80
C LEU A 190 -8.81 -9.71 8.51
N ASN A 191 -9.90 -9.49 7.81
CA ASN A 191 -10.49 -8.20 7.79
C ASN A 191 -11.22 -8.09 9.12
N GLU A 192 -10.42 -7.91 10.18
CA GLU A 192 -10.86 -7.77 11.56
C GLU A 192 -10.47 -6.37 12.02
N ILE A 193 -11.44 -5.65 12.57
CA ILE A 193 -11.24 -4.35 13.20
C ILE A 193 -11.34 -4.58 14.69
N THR A 194 -10.32 -4.20 15.44
CA THR A 194 -10.25 -4.34 16.90
C THR A 194 -10.30 -2.97 17.55
N SER A 195 -11.15 -2.80 18.56
CA SER A 195 -11.24 -1.56 19.32
C SER A 195 -9.92 -1.34 20.08
N SER A 196 -9.35 -0.15 19.98
CA SER A 196 -8.15 0.18 20.76
C SER A 196 -8.51 0.37 22.25
N VAL A 197 -9.75 0.79 22.51
CA VAL A 197 -10.34 1.02 23.83
C VAL A 197 -10.89 -0.28 24.42
N ALA A 198 -10.47 -0.56 25.65
CA ALA A 198 -10.96 -1.65 26.48
C ALA A 198 -12.08 -1.15 27.41
N VAL A 199 -13.21 -1.85 27.46
CA VAL A 199 -14.35 -1.54 28.31
C VAL A 199 -14.78 -2.82 29.05
N ASP A 200 -15.25 -2.71 30.30
CA ASP A 200 -15.92 -3.83 30.97
C ASP A 200 -17.11 -4.31 30.11
N PRO A 201 -17.11 -5.58 29.64
CA PRO A 201 -18.10 -6.07 28.70
C PRO A 201 -19.54 -5.95 29.22
N ASN A 202 -19.73 -6.07 30.54
CA ASN A 202 -21.03 -6.11 31.18
C ASN A 202 -21.43 -4.78 31.83
N ALA A 203 -20.54 -3.79 31.85
CA ALA A 203 -20.90 -2.46 32.29
C ALA A 203 -21.82 -1.84 31.24
N LEU A 204 -22.92 -1.23 31.69
CA LEU A 204 -23.61 -0.25 30.85
C LEU A 204 -22.57 0.81 30.47
N LEU A 205 -22.56 1.19 29.21
CA LEU A 205 -21.67 2.22 28.68
C LEU A 205 -22.15 3.62 29.13
N GLU A 206 -22.34 3.79 30.44
CA GLU A 206 -22.98 4.96 31.01
C GLU A 206 -22.19 6.24 30.70
N PRO A 207 -22.86 7.36 30.37
CA PRO A 207 -22.24 8.66 30.34
C PRO A 207 -22.10 9.16 31.79
N GLN A 208 -21.10 8.70 32.52
CA GLN A 208 -20.85 9.20 33.88
C GLN A 208 -19.48 9.84 33.96
N LEU A 209 -19.52 11.17 34.06
CA LEU A 209 -18.52 11.97 34.76
C LEU A 209 -18.03 11.20 36.00
N THR A 210 -16.71 11.01 36.05
CA THR A 210 -15.91 10.39 37.13
C THR A 210 -15.77 8.86 37.11
N GLY A 211 -14.69 8.40 36.45
CA GLY A 211 -13.72 7.55 37.16
C GLY A 211 -13.44 6.13 36.68
N VAL A 212 -13.94 5.68 35.51
CA VAL A 212 -13.67 4.29 35.05
C VAL A 212 -13.05 4.20 33.65
N VAL A 213 -13.15 5.25 32.82
CA VAL A 213 -12.35 5.40 31.60
C VAL A 213 -11.75 6.79 31.65
N ASP A 214 -10.43 6.90 31.55
CA ASP A 214 -9.70 8.18 31.55
C ASP A 214 -9.10 8.34 30.15
N PRO A 215 -9.72 9.11 29.24
CA PRO A 215 -10.89 9.99 29.41
C PRO A 215 -12.27 9.28 29.28
N PRO A 216 -13.36 9.86 29.80
CA PRO A 216 -14.72 9.30 29.67
C PRO A 216 -15.20 9.31 28.21
N LEU A 217 -15.81 8.21 27.78
CA LEU A 217 -16.43 8.10 26.46
C LEU A 217 -17.73 8.91 26.44
N ASN A 218 -17.74 10.06 25.77
CA ASN A 218 -18.92 10.90 25.60
C ASN A 218 -19.85 10.30 24.54
N LEU A 219 -20.61 9.26 24.90
CA LEU A 219 -21.41 8.48 23.97
C LEU A 219 -22.76 9.14 23.63
N VAL A 220 -23.13 9.07 22.36
CA VAL A 220 -24.38 9.59 21.77
C VAL A 220 -25.22 8.40 21.28
N ALA A 221 -26.47 8.35 21.73
CA ALA A 221 -27.46 7.37 21.27
C ALA A 221 -27.76 7.55 19.78
N GLY A 222 -27.93 6.45 19.05
CA GLY A 222 -28.20 6.51 17.62
C GLY A 222 -28.03 5.18 16.91
N ASN A 223 -27.51 5.24 15.69
CA ASN A 223 -27.17 4.06 14.90
C ASN A 223 -25.77 4.19 14.28
N PHE A 224 -25.25 3.05 13.85
CA PHE A 224 -24.06 2.91 13.03
C PHE A 224 -24.29 1.80 12.01
N THR A 225 -23.40 1.63 11.04
CA THR A 225 -23.49 0.54 10.07
C THR A 225 -22.26 -0.36 10.09
N VAL A 226 -22.49 -1.64 9.85
CA VAL A 226 -21.46 -2.66 9.62
C VAL A 226 -21.82 -3.38 8.32
N ASN A 227 -20.94 -3.35 7.32
CA ASN A 227 -21.17 -3.88 5.97
C ASN A 227 -22.49 -3.39 5.36
N GLY A 228 -22.81 -2.10 5.57
CA GLY A 228 -24.04 -1.46 5.09
C GLY A 228 -25.32 -1.81 5.89
N VAL A 229 -25.24 -2.64 6.93
CA VAL A 229 -26.37 -3.01 7.80
C VAL A 229 -26.42 -2.11 9.03
N THR A 230 -27.60 -1.53 9.32
CA THR A 230 -27.80 -0.63 10.45
C THR A 230 -27.93 -1.37 11.78
N VAL A 231 -27.10 -0.97 12.75
CA VAL A 231 -27.13 -1.41 14.15
C VAL A 231 -27.51 -0.21 15.02
N ASN A 232 -28.48 -0.39 15.92
CA ASN A 232 -28.90 0.66 16.85
C ASN A 232 -28.12 0.54 18.17
N PHE A 233 -27.85 1.68 18.79
CA PHE A 233 -27.12 1.78 20.04
C PHE A 233 -27.74 2.85 20.95
N ASP A 234 -28.04 2.47 22.20
CA ASP A 234 -28.44 3.37 23.27
C ASP A 234 -27.51 3.20 24.50
N PRO A 235 -26.66 4.18 24.83
CA PRO A 235 -25.73 4.09 25.98
C PRO A 235 -26.45 4.00 27.34
N ALA A 236 -27.75 4.28 27.41
CA ALA A 236 -28.52 4.13 28.65
C ALA A 236 -28.96 2.69 28.92
N THR A 237 -29.00 1.83 27.90
CA THR A 237 -29.50 0.44 28.01
C THR A 237 -28.53 -0.61 27.52
N ASP A 238 -27.59 -0.24 26.64
CA ASP A 238 -26.77 -1.20 25.92
C ASP A 238 -25.36 -1.24 26.51
N SER A 239 -24.89 -2.45 26.78
CA SER A 239 -23.50 -2.78 27.13
C SER A 239 -22.68 -3.14 25.88
N LEU A 240 -21.36 -3.31 26.05
CA LEU A 240 -20.51 -3.81 24.96
C LEU A 240 -20.94 -5.22 24.50
N THR A 241 -21.40 -6.07 25.42
CA THR A 241 -22.02 -7.37 25.08
C THR A 241 -23.30 -7.22 24.25
N ASP A 242 -24.13 -6.22 24.52
CA ASP A 242 -25.35 -5.98 23.75
C ASP A 242 -25.02 -5.49 22.32
N ILE A 243 -23.98 -4.67 22.16
CA ILE A 243 -23.46 -4.26 20.85
C ILE A 243 -22.96 -5.48 20.06
N ARG A 244 -22.12 -6.32 20.68
CA ARG A 244 -21.62 -7.57 20.08
C ARG A 244 -22.79 -8.44 19.60
N ASP A 245 -23.77 -8.65 20.46
CA ASP A 245 -24.92 -9.50 20.16
C ASP A 245 -25.85 -8.87 19.11
N ALA A 246 -25.96 -7.55 19.07
CA ALA A 246 -26.69 -6.83 18.04
C ALA A 246 -26.03 -7.00 16.66
N ILE A 247 -24.70 -6.88 16.57
CA ILE A 247 -23.94 -7.13 15.33
C ILE A 247 -24.14 -8.57 14.87
N ASN A 248 -23.90 -9.56 15.74
CA ASN A 248 -24.02 -10.99 15.38
C ASN A 248 -25.44 -11.42 14.99
N ARG A 249 -26.46 -10.68 15.43
CA ARG A 249 -27.85 -10.95 15.09
C ARG A 249 -28.30 -10.28 13.80
N SER A 250 -27.72 -9.14 13.46
CA SER A 250 -28.18 -8.29 12.36
C SER A 250 -27.31 -8.37 11.12
N VAL A 251 -26.03 -8.71 11.25
CA VAL A 251 -25.02 -8.66 10.19
C VAL A 251 -24.57 -10.08 9.83
N ASP A 252 -25.19 -10.69 8.82
CA ASP A 252 -24.85 -12.07 8.40
C ASP A 252 -23.44 -12.20 7.79
N THR A 253 -22.83 -11.08 7.42
CA THR A 253 -21.51 -11.00 6.78
C THR A 253 -20.39 -10.64 7.76
N ALA A 254 -20.68 -10.48 9.05
CA ALA A 254 -19.69 -10.16 10.07
C ALA A 254 -19.93 -10.94 11.38
N ASP A 255 -18.85 -11.16 12.12
CA ASP A 255 -18.86 -11.74 13.46
C ASP A 255 -18.17 -10.79 14.44
N ALA A 256 -18.82 -10.47 15.55
CA ALA A 256 -18.33 -9.63 16.62
C ALA A 256 -18.03 -10.47 17.86
N ARG A 257 -16.88 -10.24 18.48
CA ARG A 257 -16.46 -10.87 19.72
C ARG A 257 -15.83 -9.85 20.67
N ILE A 258 -15.72 -10.19 21.94
CA ILE A 258 -15.02 -9.37 22.93
C ILE A 258 -13.84 -10.18 23.45
N ASP A 259 -12.65 -9.59 23.46
CA ASP A 259 -11.44 -10.25 23.95
C ASP A 259 -11.39 -10.27 25.49
N GLU A 260 -10.38 -10.95 26.04
CA GLU A 260 -10.17 -11.05 27.50
C GLU A 260 -9.89 -9.69 28.17
N ASN A 261 -9.52 -8.68 27.39
CA ASN A 261 -9.24 -7.33 27.84
C ASN A 261 -10.45 -6.38 27.72
N GLY A 262 -11.60 -6.87 27.23
CA GLY A 262 -12.80 -6.04 27.05
C GLY A 262 -12.79 -5.19 25.78
N ARG A 263 -12.03 -5.59 24.75
CA ARG A 263 -12.01 -4.95 23.43
C ARG A 263 -12.97 -5.64 22.47
N LEU A 264 -13.73 -4.85 21.72
CA LEU A 264 -14.63 -5.34 20.68
C LEU A 264 -13.83 -5.61 19.40
N ILE A 265 -13.96 -6.82 18.87
CA ILE A 265 -13.37 -7.25 17.61
C ILE A 265 -14.51 -7.54 16.66
N ILE A 266 -14.52 -6.93 15.48
CA ILE A 266 -15.50 -7.17 14.41
C ILE A 266 -14.76 -7.78 13.23
N ARG A 267 -15.23 -8.93 12.77
CA ARG A 267 -14.62 -9.76 11.73
C ARG A 267 -15.52 -9.85 10.51
N SER A 268 -14.94 -9.77 9.31
CA SER A 268 -15.64 -10.16 8.09
C SER A 268 -15.75 -11.68 7.96
N LEU A 269 -16.97 -12.16 7.69
CA LEU A 269 -17.24 -13.54 7.26
C LEU A 269 -17.14 -13.70 5.74
N THR A 270 -16.75 -12.62 5.03
CA THR A 270 -16.62 -12.60 3.57
C THR A 270 -15.18 -12.30 3.16
N SER A 271 -14.92 -12.26 1.86
CA SER A 271 -13.62 -11.84 1.32
C SER A 271 -13.43 -10.32 1.25
N GLN A 272 -14.45 -9.54 1.64
CA GLN A 272 -14.43 -8.08 1.65
C GLN A 272 -14.02 -7.57 3.02
N ASP A 273 -13.45 -6.37 3.08
CA ASP A 273 -13.08 -5.72 4.34
C ASP A 273 -14.33 -5.41 5.18
N VAL A 274 -14.18 -5.33 6.51
CA VAL A 274 -15.29 -4.87 7.35
C VAL A 274 -15.48 -3.38 7.08
N GLU A 275 -16.64 -3.04 6.56
CA GLU A 275 -17.02 -1.66 6.31
C GLU A 275 -17.81 -1.14 7.52
N LEU A 276 -17.18 -0.28 8.30
CA LEU A 276 -17.84 0.44 9.38
C LEU A 276 -18.19 1.84 8.88
N ALA A 277 -19.36 2.36 9.24
CA ALA A 277 -19.65 3.78 9.07
C ALA A 277 -20.47 4.33 10.23
N ASN A 278 -20.18 5.57 10.60
CA ASN A 278 -20.98 6.29 11.59
C ASN A 278 -22.36 6.62 11.03
N GLY A 279 -23.38 6.43 11.86
CA GLY A 279 -24.74 6.90 11.61
C GLY A 279 -25.03 8.11 12.47
N THR A 280 -26.04 8.02 13.35
CA THR A 280 -26.32 9.06 14.35
C THR A 280 -25.62 8.84 15.70
N SER A 281 -24.97 7.69 15.89
CA SER A 281 -24.17 7.39 17.09
C SER A 281 -22.68 7.61 16.81
N ASN A 282 -21.92 7.94 17.87
CA ASN A 282 -20.46 8.01 17.87
C ASN A 282 -19.79 6.80 18.57
N VAL A 283 -20.51 5.69 18.75
CA VAL A 283 -19.99 4.53 19.50
C VAL A 283 -18.77 3.89 18.85
N LEU A 284 -18.71 3.88 17.51
CA LEU A 284 -17.56 3.34 16.78
C LEU A 284 -16.30 4.20 16.97
N GLU A 285 -16.47 5.52 16.95
CA GLU A 285 -15.41 6.49 17.23
C GLU A 285 -14.94 6.40 18.70
N ALA A 286 -15.89 6.29 19.64
CA ALA A 286 -15.60 6.17 21.05
C ALA A 286 -14.87 4.87 21.42
N LEU A 287 -15.14 3.77 20.71
CA LEU A 287 -14.39 2.52 20.84
C LEU A 287 -13.06 2.55 20.06
N ASP A 288 -12.78 3.63 19.33
CA ASP A 288 -11.59 3.80 18.49
C ASP A 288 -11.46 2.62 17.50
N LEU A 289 -12.59 2.29 16.87
CA LEU A 289 -12.68 1.27 15.82
C LEU A 289 -12.33 1.84 14.43
N PHE A 290 -12.21 3.16 14.33
CA PHE A 290 -11.72 3.82 13.12
C PHE A 290 -10.23 4.16 13.26
N HIS A 291 -9.52 4.21 12.12
CA HIS A 291 -8.17 4.75 12.11
C HIS A 291 -8.21 6.22 12.55
N ARG A 292 -7.44 6.57 13.59
CA ARG A 292 -7.39 7.91 14.15
C ARG A 292 -5.96 8.37 14.32
N ILE A 293 -5.71 9.63 13.95
CA ILE A 293 -4.46 10.32 14.20
C ILE A 293 -4.72 11.36 15.28
N GLU A 294 -4.24 11.07 16.49
CA GLU A 294 -4.27 11.99 17.61
C GLU A 294 -3.34 13.19 17.37
N GLY A 295 -3.92 14.38 17.49
CA GLY A 295 -3.17 15.63 17.35
C GLY A 295 -2.26 15.89 18.55
N GLY A 296 -0.98 16.17 18.28
CA GLY A 296 -0.04 16.66 19.28
C GLY A 296 -0.41 18.07 19.79
N ASP A 297 0.28 18.51 20.86
CA ASP A 297 0.10 19.85 21.42
C ASP A 297 0.56 20.93 20.42
N LEU A 298 -0.38 21.72 19.92
CA LEU A 298 -0.15 22.82 18.99
C LEU A 298 0.27 24.13 19.70
N GLY A 299 0.36 24.11 21.03
CA GLY A 299 0.68 25.26 21.86
C GLY A 299 -0.44 26.30 21.92
N GLY A 300 -0.24 27.36 22.73
CA GLY A 300 -1.16 28.51 22.78
C GLY A 300 -2.30 28.45 23.80
N GLY A 301 -2.40 27.40 24.61
CA GLY A 301 -3.46 27.21 25.61
C GLY A 301 -4.65 26.41 25.06
N PRO A 302 -5.81 26.38 25.76
CA PRO A 302 -6.95 25.58 25.32
C PRO A 302 -7.46 26.06 23.96
N LEU A 303 -7.38 25.18 22.97
CA LEU A 303 -7.83 25.39 21.61
C LEU A 303 -9.36 25.46 21.58
N THR A 304 -9.86 26.36 20.73
CA THR A 304 -11.27 26.46 20.37
C THR A 304 -11.37 26.53 18.85
N PRO A 305 -12.55 26.27 18.25
CA PRO A 305 -12.71 26.44 16.80
C PRO A 305 -12.33 27.85 16.31
N ALA A 306 -12.43 28.88 17.16
CA ALA A 306 -12.04 30.26 16.86
C ALA A 306 -10.53 30.56 17.05
N THR A 307 -9.72 29.59 17.50
CA THR A 307 -8.28 29.77 17.64
C THR A 307 -7.66 29.97 16.26
N THR A 308 -6.99 31.11 16.05
CA THR A 308 -6.46 31.48 14.73
C THR A 308 -5.19 30.70 14.42
N LEU A 309 -5.02 30.27 13.17
CA LEU A 309 -3.81 29.56 12.72
C LEU A 309 -2.55 30.40 12.97
N ALA A 310 -2.65 31.72 12.75
CA ALA A 310 -1.59 32.67 13.04
C ALA A 310 -1.17 32.68 14.52
N SER A 311 -2.08 32.42 15.46
CA SER A 311 -1.75 32.35 16.89
C SER A 311 -0.99 31.08 17.29
N LEU A 312 -1.13 30.03 16.46
CA LEU A 312 -0.41 28.75 16.60
C LEU A 312 0.90 28.74 15.79
N GLY A 313 1.21 29.82 15.05
CA GLY A 313 2.37 29.88 14.17
C GLY A 313 2.23 28.99 12.93
N ILE A 314 1.01 28.54 12.61
CA ILE A 314 0.71 27.68 11.46
C ILE A 314 0.29 28.56 10.28
N THR A 315 0.89 28.34 9.11
CA THR A 315 0.41 28.89 7.83
C THR A 315 -0.42 27.85 7.11
N GLY A 316 -1.63 28.22 6.69
CA GLY A 316 -2.55 27.34 5.97
C GLY A 316 -2.08 27.12 4.53
N ASP A 317 -1.33 26.05 4.30
CA ASP A 317 -1.03 25.53 2.96
C ASP A 317 -2.01 24.37 2.64
N ALA A 318 -1.61 23.38 1.85
CA ALA A 318 -2.42 22.20 1.59
C ALA A 318 -1.90 20.98 2.39
N ILE A 319 -2.83 20.17 2.90
CA ILE A 319 -2.54 18.87 3.52
C ILE A 319 -3.06 17.75 2.62
N VAL A 320 -2.40 16.60 2.65
CA VAL A 320 -2.89 15.38 1.98
C VAL A 320 -3.31 14.38 3.05
N ILE A 321 -4.51 13.84 2.89
CA ILE A 321 -5.01 12.71 3.67
C ILE A 321 -4.91 11.47 2.79
N ASP A 322 -4.11 10.49 3.19
CA ASP A 322 -3.98 9.20 2.51
C ASP A 322 -4.76 8.15 3.28
N THR A 323 -5.78 7.57 2.63
CA THR A 323 -6.62 6.51 3.21
C THR A 323 -6.13 5.09 2.89
N GLY A 324 -4.96 4.97 2.25
CA GLY A 324 -4.38 3.73 1.72
C GLY A 324 -4.91 3.36 0.35
N ASP A 325 -6.18 3.67 0.07
CA ASP A 325 -6.81 3.43 -1.23
C ASP A 325 -6.82 4.65 -2.15
N GLN A 326 -6.94 5.85 -1.57
CA GLN A 326 -7.01 7.13 -2.27
C GLN A 326 -6.32 8.23 -1.46
N GLU A 327 -5.73 9.20 -2.17
CA GLU A 327 -5.18 10.41 -1.56
C GLU A 327 -6.12 11.60 -1.81
N TYR A 328 -6.34 12.40 -0.77
CA TYR A 328 -7.20 13.58 -0.78
C TYR A 328 -6.38 14.83 -0.47
N GLU A 329 -6.19 15.70 -1.46
CA GLU A 329 -5.57 17.01 -1.27
C GLU A 329 -6.61 18.01 -0.71
N ILE A 330 -6.25 18.67 0.39
CA ILE A 330 -7.10 19.60 1.12
C ILE A 330 -6.43 20.96 1.12
N ASP A 331 -7.04 21.91 0.42
CA ASP A 331 -6.60 23.29 0.39
C ASP A 331 -7.02 24.03 1.67
N LEU A 332 -6.05 24.48 2.47
CA LEU A 332 -6.28 25.29 3.67
C LEU A 332 -5.98 26.78 3.43
N ALA A 333 -5.75 27.24 2.20
CA ALA A 333 -5.43 28.64 1.90
C ALA A 333 -6.53 29.62 2.35
N GLY A 334 -7.78 29.16 2.41
CA GLY A 334 -8.92 29.93 2.93
C GLY A 334 -9.13 29.84 4.45
N ALA A 335 -8.41 28.97 5.15
CA ALA A 335 -8.55 28.79 6.59
C ALA A 335 -7.78 29.88 7.35
N THR A 336 -8.46 30.56 8.27
CA THR A 336 -7.83 31.58 9.15
C THR A 336 -7.80 31.16 10.61
N ASP A 337 -8.60 30.14 10.96
CA ASP A 337 -8.75 29.53 12.26
C ASP A 337 -8.96 28.02 12.14
N LEU A 338 -8.96 27.31 13.27
CA LEU A 338 -9.17 25.86 13.31
C LEU A 338 -10.55 25.46 12.77
N ALA A 339 -11.58 26.31 12.93
CA ALA A 339 -12.89 26.07 12.31
C ALA A 339 -12.79 26.04 10.78
N GLY A 340 -11.98 26.92 10.17
CA GLY A 340 -11.68 26.91 8.75
C GLY A 340 -10.98 25.62 8.31
N VAL A 341 -10.03 25.12 9.08
CA VAL A 341 -9.34 23.84 8.79
C VAL A 341 -10.31 22.66 8.86
N ILE A 342 -11.10 22.59 9.93
CA ILE A 342 -12.12 21.53 10.10
C ILE A 342 -13.13 21.56 8.96
N ALA A 343 -13.58 22.75 8.55
CA ALA A 343 -14.49 22.90 7.42
C ALA A 343 -13.87 22.50 6.08
N ALA A 344 -12.59 22.80 5.86
CA ALA A 344 -11.87 22.40 4.66
C ALA A 344 -11.73 20.87 4.56
N VAL A 345 -11.44 20.21 5.69
CA VAL A 345 -11.39 18.74 5.77
C VAL A 345 -12.76 18.14 5.46
N ALA A 346 -13.82 18.63 6.09
CA ALA A 346 -15.18 18.16 5.83
C ALA A 346 -15.64 18.40 4.37
N ALA A 347 -15.13 19.45 3.72
CA ALA A 347 -15.45 19.79 2.33
C ALA A 347 -14.60 19.01 1.30
N SER A 348 -13.52 18.36 1.72
CA SER A 348 -12.59 17.65 0.82
C SER A 348 -13.17 16.39 0.19
N GLY A 349 -14.23 15.82 0.80
CA GLY A 349 -14.79 14.53 0.41
C GLY A 349 -13.94 13.34 0.85
N ALA A 350 -12.86 13.55 1.62
CA ALA A 350 -12.18 12.47 2.32
C ALA A 350 -13.13 11.84 3.35
N PRO A 351 -13.11 10.51 3.55
CA PRO A 351 -13.87 9.83 4.59
C PRO A 351 -13.21 10.03 5.97
N VAL A 352 -12.94 11.29 6.33
CA VAL A 352 -12.22 11.71 7.52
C VAL A 352 -12.85 12.98 8.08
N GLU A 353 -13.01 13.02 9.40
CA GLU A 353 -13.42 14.20 10.14
C GLU A 353 -12.26 14.73 10.99
N ALA A 354 -12.19 16.06 11.14
CA ALA A 354 -11.20 16.72 11.99
C ALA A 354 -11.90 17.41 13.16
N PHE A 355 -11.35 17.27 14.36
CA PHE A 355 -11.88 17.92 15.58
C PHE A 355 -10.77 18.19 16.59
N ILE A 356 -11.04 19.10 17.54
CA ILE A 356 -10.10 19.40 18.63
C ILE A 356 -10.12 18.25 19.63
N ASN A 357 -8.94 17.72 19.97
CA ASN A 357 -8.80 16.56 20.86
C ASN A 357 -9.39 16.82 22.25
N GLY A 358 -9.64 15.74 23.01
CA GLY A 358 -10.23 15.83 24.35
C GLY A 358 -9.38 16.62 25.36
N ALA A 359 -8.07 16.69 25.15
CA ALA A 359 -7.14 17.50 25.94
C ALA A 359 -7.21 19.00 25.61
N GLY A 360 -7.90 19.37 24.52
CA GLY A 360 -8.07 20.75 24.08
C GLY A 360 -6.78 21.40 23.60
N ASN A 361 -5.78 20.63 23.18
CA ASN A 361 -4.45 21.14 22.81
C ASN A 361 -3.98 20.70 21.41
N GLY A 362 -4.71 19.81 20.74
CA GLY A 362 -4.36 19.32 19.41
C GLY A 362 -5.55 19.15 18.47
N LEU A 363 -5.28 19.03 17.17
CA LEU A 363 -6.28 18.72 16.14
C LEU A 363 -6.17 17.24 15.74
N THR A 364 -7.21 16.47 16.04
CA THR A 364 -7.32 15.04 15.76
C THR A 364 -8.09 14.81 14.48
N PHE A 365 -7.69 13.78 13.73
CA PHE A 365 -8.36 13.35 12.53
C PHE A 365 -8.80 11.91 12.71
N SER A 366 -10.07 11.63 12.48
CA SER A 366 -10.65 10.29 12.58
C SER A 366 -11.27 9.92 11.25
N ALA A 367 -11.03 8.70 10.77
CA ALA A 367 -11.78 8.19 9.64
C ALA A 367 -13.28 8.10 10.03
N THR A 368 -14.16 8.46 9.11
CA THR A 368 -15.62 8.37 9.28
C THR A 368 -16.17 7.04 8.76
N GLU A 369 -15.36 6.33 7.98
CA GLU A 369 -15.63 5.03 7.38
C GLU A 369 -14.40 4.13 7.49
N SER A 370 -14.52 2.84 7.18
CA SER A 370 -13.37 1.93 7.13
C SER A 370 -12.37 2.34 6.04
N VAL A 371 -11.10 2.44 6.41
CA VAL A 371 -10.00 2.82 5.52
C VAL A 371 -8.82 1.89 5.74
N ASN A 372 -8.01 1.65 4.69
CA ASN A 372 -6.87 0.73 4.75
C ASN A 372 -5.68 1.28 5.53
N SER A 373 -5.53 2.60 5.55
CA SER A 373 -4.65 3.34 6.45
C SER A 373 -5.21 4.73 6.67
N LEU A 374 -4.72 5.46 7.67
CA LEU A 374 -4.95 6.90 7.75
C LEU A 374 -3.61 7.57 8.00
N GLU A 375 -3.15 8.36 7.04
CA GLU A 375 -1.95 9.19 7.15
C GLU A 375 -2.24 10.63 6.74
N ILE A 376 -1.59 11.58 7.40
CA ILE A 376 -1.66 13.00 7.05
C ILE A 376 -0.27 13.47 6.70
N ARG A 377 -0.12 14.07 5.51
CA ARG A 377 1.15 14.49 4.94
C ARG A 377 1.07 15.97 4.52
N SER A 378 2.15 16.73 4.67
CA SER A 378 2.24 18.11 4.18
C SER A 378 2.80 18.16 2.76
N LEU A 379 2.24 18.99 1.87
CA LEU A 379 2.77 19.22 0.52
C LEU A 379 3.92 20.24 0.52
N ARG A 380 5.00 19.98 -0.23
CA ARG A 380 6.14 20.92 -0.36
C ARG A 380 6.08 21.66 -1.71
N LYS A 381 5.58 22.91 -1.70
CA LYS A 381 5.46 23.79 -2.89
C LYS A 381 6.52 24.91 -2.84
N ILE A 382 7.14 25.26 -3.98
CA ILE A 382 7.81 26.56 -4.15
C ILE A 382 6.75 27.54 -4.60
N PHE A 383 6.41 28.50 -3.74
CA PHE A 383 5.49 29.57 -4.11
C PHE A 383 6.21 30.64 -4.93
N GLY A 384 5.72 30.90 -6.14
CA GLY A 384 6.16 31.99 -6.98
C GLY A 384 5.63 33.32 -6.45
N SER A 385 6.36 33.99 -5.56
CA SER A 385 6.00 35.34 -5.12
C SER A 385 6.93 36.37 -5.74
N THR A 386 6.37 37.30 -6.51
CA THR A 386 7.07 38.49 -6.97
C THR A 386 6.46 39.73 -6.33
N ALA A 387 7.13 40.88 -6.45
CA ALA A 387 6.54 42.18 -6.10
C ALA A 387 5.47 42.67 -7.11
N LEU A 388 5.03 41.83 -8.05
CA LEU A 388 4.00 42.17 -9.02
C LEU A 388 2.63 42.25 -8.34
N ALA A 389 1.78 43.14 -8.83
CA ALA A 389 0.42 43.26 -8.33
C ALA A 389 -0.40 41.99 -8.66
N PRO A 390 -1.37 41.59 -7.82
CA PRO A 390 -2.25 40.47 -8.12
C PRO A 390 -2.91 40.59 -9.50
N GLY A 391 -2.96 39.47 -10.25
CA GLY A 391 -3.52 39.39 -11.60
C GLY A 391 -2.60 39.87 -12.74
N THR A 392 -1.33 40.17 -12.46
CA THR A 392 -0.34 40.61 -13.48
C THR A 392 0.12 39.43 -14.36
N VAL A 393 0.18 38.23 -13.80
CA VAL A 393 0.63 37.00 -14.47
C VAL A 393 -0.59 36.12 -14.80
N ASN A 394 -0.79 35.83 -16.08
CA ASN A 394 -1.78 34.88 -16.60
C ASN A 394 -1.21 34.20 -17.86
N SER A 395 -1.93 33.22 -18.43
CA SER A 395 -1.48 32.46 -19.61
C SER A 395 -1.16 33.35 -20.82
N GLY A 396 -1.86 34.48 -20.97
CA GLY A 396 -1.62 35.47 -22.03
C GLY A 396 -0.52 36.50 -21.73
N THR A 397 0.05 36.51 -20.52
CA THR A 397 1.10 37.47 -20.14
C THR A 397 2.40 37.16 -20.90
N THR A 398 2.92 38.15 -21.63
CA THR A 398 4.20 38.01 -22.34
C THR A 398 5.38 38.18 -21.39
N LEU A 399 6.47 37.45 -21.62
CA LEU A 399 7.71 37.61 -20.83
C LEU A 399 8.27 39.04 -20.95
N ALA A 400 8.14 39.66 -22.13
CA ALA A 400 8.54 41.05 -22.36
C ALA A 400 7.76 42.05 -21.47
N SER A 401 6.45 41.82 -21.24
CA SER A 401 5.65 42.66 -20.33
C SER A 401 6.05 42.55 -18.86
N LEU A 402 6.77 41.49 -18.49
CA LEU A 402 7.32 41.28 -17.14
C LEU A 402 8.77 41.77 -17.02
N GLY A 403 9.32 42.43 -18.04
CA GLY A 403 10.70 42.90 -18.08
C GLY A 403 11.74 41.83 -18.44
N ILE A 404 11.30 40.63 -18.82
CA ILE A 404 12.16 39.53 -19.24
C ILE A 404 12.40 39.66 -20.75
N ALA A 405 13.45 40.41 -21.12
CA ALA A 405 13.76 40.73 -22.52
C ALA A 405 14.56 39.63 -23.26
N SER A 406 15.18 38.71 -22.52
CA SER A 406 15.97 37.61 -23.07
C SER A 406 15.90 36.42 -22.12
N PRO A 407 14.88 35.54 -22.26
CA PRO A 407 14.81 34.35 -21.44
C PRO A 407 16.01 33.43 -21.72
N GLY A 408 16.56 32.83 -20.66
CA GLY A 408 17.76 32.00 -20.72
C GLY A 408 17.49 30.57 -20.29
N ILE A 409 18.43 30.00 -19.54
CA ILE A 409 18.29 28.65 -18.97
C ILE A 409 17.83 28.80 -17.52
N LEU A 410 16.81 28.02 -17.14
CA LEU A 410 16.35 27.87 -15.76
C LEU A 410 16.81 26.50 -15.26
N GLU A 411 17.58 26.48 -14.18
CA GLU A 411 18.04 25.24 -13.55
C GLU A 411 17.09 24.85 -12.42
N ILE A 412 16.43 23.71 -12.56
CA ILE A 412 15.51 23.15 -11.57
C ILE A 412 16.13 21.88 -11.00
N SER A 413 16.44 21.89 -9.70
CA SER A 413 16.85 20.71 -8.95
C SER A 413 15.63 20.10 -8.28
N ASN A 414 15.35 18.83 -8.56
CA ASN A 414 14.34 18.02 -7.90
C ASN A 414 14.99 16.70 -7.48
N ASP A 415 14.96 16.34 -6.20
CA ASP A 415 15.59 15.11 -5.72
C ASP A 415 17.09 14.96 -5.99
N GLY A 416 17.81 16.09 -5.93
CA GLY A 416 19.24 16.16 -6.26
C GLY A 416 19.53 15.96 -7.75
N VAL A 417 18.49 15.71 -8.57
CA VAL A 417 18.57 15.67 -10.03
C VAL A 417 18.38 17.09 -10.55
N VAL A 418 19.47 17.63 -11.09
CA VAL A 418 19.50 18.98 -11.67
C VAL A 418 19.12 18.91 -13.14
N THR A 419 18.03 19.59 -13.51
CA THR A 419 17.53 19.68 -14.88
C THR A 419 17.62 21.12 -15.38
N GLN A 420 18.21 21.32 -16.55
CA GLN A 420 18.32 22.63 -17.19
C GLN A 420 17.22 22.80 -18.23
N VAL A 421 16.27 23.68 -17.95
CA VAL A 421 15.15 24.01 -18.82
C VAL A 421 15.55 25.14 -19.75
N ASP A 422 15.56 24.89 -21.06
CA ASP A 422 15.86 25.90 -22.07
C ASP A 422 14.61 26.74 -22.38
N LEU A 423 14.63 28.01 -21.98
CA LEU A 423 13.54 28.96 -22.20
C LEU A 423 13.88 30.02 -23.25
N THR A 424 14.98 29.88 -23.99
CA THR A 424 15.47 30.90 -24.95
C THR A 424 14.48 31.28 -26.05
N GLY A 425 13.56 30.37 -26.39
CA GLY A 425 12.48 30.59 -27.37
C GLY A 425 11.13 31.00 -26.76
N ALA A 426 11.00 31.08 -25.43
CA ALA A 426 9.74 31.39 -24.78
C ALA A 426 9.37 32.87 -24.94
N VAL A 427 8.10 33.15 -25.24
CA VAL A 427 7.54 34.51 -25.38
C VAL A 427 6.42 34.80 -24.39
N SER A 428 5.79 33.77 -23.81
CA SER A 428 4.74 33.88 -22.80
C SER A 428 5.04 33.10 -21.53
N VAL A 429 4.34 33.44 -20.45
CA VAL A 429 4.37 32.72 -19.17
C VAL A 429 3.87 31.28 -19.34
N GLU A 430 2.85 31.07 -20.17
CA GLU A 430 2.33 29.73 -20.50
C GLU A 430 3.42 28.83 -21.12
N GLN A 431 4.24 29.36 -22.02
CA GLN A 431 5.34 28.59 -22.60
C GLN A 431 6.45 28.26 -21.58
N VAL A 432 6.60 29.07 -20.53
CA VAL A 432 7.52 28.76 -19.42
C VAL A 432 6.96 27.60 -18.58
N VAL A 433 5.66 27.64 -18.26
CA VAL A 433 4.97 26.56 -17.55
C VAL A 433 5.06 25.24 -18.33
N ASP A 434 4.72 25.27 -19.61
CA ASP A 434 4.76 24.08 -20.49
C ASP A 434 6.18 23.52 -20.62
N ALA A 435 7.19 24.39 -20.74
CA ALA A 435 8.59 23.97 -20.81
C ALA A 435 9.05 23.29 -19.52
N ILE A 436 8.65 23.78 -18.35
CA ILE A 436 8.98 23.14 -17.07
C ILE A 436 8.28 21.78 -16.94
N ASN A 437 6.96 21.75 -17.18
CA ASN A 437 6.15 20.52 -17.09
C ASN A 437 6.56 19.43 -18.07
N SER A 438 7.16 19.79 -19.21
CA SER A 438 7.63 18.83 -20.21
C SER A 438 9.07 18.38 -20.03
N GLN A 439 9.92 19.19 -19.38
CA GLN A 439 11.36 18.92 -19.30
C GLN A 439 11.80 18.42 -17.91
N VAL A 440 11.06 18.73 -16.84
CA VAL A 440 11.44 18.35 -15.47
C VAL A 440 10.59 17.19 -14.99
N ASN A 441 11.23 16.05 -14.71
CA ASN A 441 10.53 14.87 -14.21
C ASN A 441 10.03 15.11 -12.77
N GLY A 442 8.76 14.78 -12.53
CA GLY A 442 8.13 14.90 -11.22
C GLY A 442 8.06 16.33 -10.68
N VAL A 443 8.00 17.34 -11.56
CA VAL A 443 7.68 18.73 -11.17
C VAL A 443 6.48 19.23 -11.96
N THR A 444 5.51 19.82 -11.27
CA THR A 444 4.38 20.52 -11.86
C THR A 444 4.53 22.02 -11.60
N ALA A 445 4.58 22.82 -12.67
CA ALA A 445 4.54 24.26 -12.66
C ALA A 445 3.11 24.76 -12.92
N THR A 446 2.64 25.71 -12.14
CA THR A 446 1.33 26.35 -12.30
C THR A 446 1.42 27.85 -12.08
N ILE A 447 0.59 28.64 -12.78
CA ILE A 447 0.47 30.07 -12.45
C ILE A 447 -0.29 30.16 -11.12
N ASN A 448 0.27 30.90 -10.17
CA ASN A 448 -0.33 30.99 -8.85
C ASN A 448 -1.72 31.65 -8.88
N ALA A 449 -2.57 31.31 -7.92
CA ALA A 449 -3.96 31.78 -7.87
C ALA A 449 -4.07 33.31 -7.82
N ASP A 450 -3.09 33.97 -7.17
CA ASP A 450 -3.03 35.43 -7.04
C ASP A 450 -2.53 36.12 -8.32
N GLY A 451 -2.05 35.40 -9.33
CA GLY A 451 -1.50 35.95 -10.57
C GLY A 451 -0.27 36.84 -10.34
N THR A 452 0.54 36.52 -9.34
CA THR A 452 1.80 37.20 -8.99
C THR A 452 3.05 36.42 -9.42
N GLY A 453 2.94 35.16 -9.87
CA GLY A 453 4.09 34.34 -10.23
C GLY A 453 3.73 32.93 -10.71
N ILE A 454 4.71 32.02 -10.67
CA ILE A 454 4.56 30.59 -10.99
C ILE A 454 4.98 29.75 -9.79
N ASP A 455 4.12 28.84 -9.36
CA ASP A 455 4.41 27.85 -8.32
C ASP A 455 5.02 26.59 -8.94
N LEU A 456 5.95 25.95 -8.22
CA LEU A 456 6.49 24.63 -8.57
C LEU A 456 6.16 23.62 -7.48
N GLU A 457 5.70 22.45 -7.88
CA GLU A 457 5.31 21.35 -7.02
C GLU A 457 6.10 20.11 -7.39
N SER A 458 6.68 19.40 -6.41
CA SER A 458 7.39 18.13 -6.65
C SER A 458 6.50 16.92 -6.34
N ALA A 459 6.60 15.89 -7.17
CA ALA A 459 5.96 14.59 -6.98
C ALA A 459 6.79 13.61 -6.11
N PHE A 460 7.98 13.99 -5.62
CA PHE A 460 8.88 13.11 -4.86
C PHE A 460 8.96 13.46 -3.36
N LEU A 461 8.99 12.42 -2.53
CA LEU A 461 8.73 12.47 -1.08
C LEU A 461 9.93 12.90 -0.19
N SER A 462 11.17 12.99 -0.69
CA SER A 462 12.36 13.10 0.19
C SER A 462 13.48 14.05 -0.23
N SER A 463 13.20 15.25 -0.77
CA SER A 463 14.32 16.09 -1.23
C SER A 463 14.08 17.56 -1.61
N SER A 464 15.21 18.26 -1.77
CA SER A 464 15.35 19.66 -2.14
C SER A 464 14.77 19.96 -3.53
N LEU A 465 13.69 20.74 -3.56
CA LEU A 465 13.22 21.44 -4.75
C LEU A 465 13.83 22.86 -4.76
N SER A 466 14.45 23.25 -5.87
CA SER A 466 14.96 24.63 -6.07
C SER A 466 14.97 25.00 -7.54
N ALA A 467 14.72 26.27 -7.85
CA ALA A 467 14.81 26.80 -9.21
C ALA A 467 15.68 28.07 -9.24
N ASN A 468 16.75 28.05 -10.04
CA ASN A 468 17.74 29.12 -10.12
C ASN A 468 18.01 29.56 -11.56
N ASP A 469 18.21 30.87 -11.77
CA ASP A 469 18.61 31.40 -13.07
C ASP A 469 20.07 31.02 -13.40
N VAL A 470 20.33 30.59 -14.64
CA VAL A 470 21.68 30.36 -15.15
C VAL A 470 22.08 31.48 -16.12
N GLY A 471 23.23 32.11 -15.85
CA GLY A 471 23.76 33.19 -16.69
C GLY A 471 23.00 34.52 -16.52
N PRO A 472 22.76 35.30 -17.59
CA PRO A 472 22.07 36.60 -17.49
C PRO A 472 20.53 36.49 -17.43
N SER A 473 19.99 35.28 -17.24
CA SER A 473 18.56 35.04 -17.08
C SER A 473 18.04 35.73 -15.81
N THR A 474 16.82 36.26 -15.87
CA THR A 474 16.11 36.86 -14.73
C THR A 474 14.76 36.20 -14.48
N ILE A 475 14.52 35.01 -15.04
CA ILE A 475 13.23 34.32 -15.02
C ILE A 475 12.91 33.86 -13.60
N ALA A 476 13.88 33.27 -12.89
CA ALA A 476 13.73 32.86 -11.50
C ALA A 476 13.28 34.04 -10.62
N ALA A 477 13.92 35.19 -10.79
CA ALA A 477 13.60 36.41 -10.04
C ALA A 477 12.27 37.07 -10.48
N SER A 478 12.01 37.14 -11.78
CA SER A 478 10.85 37.85 -12.35
C SER A 478 9.54 37.08 -12.28
N LEU A 479 9.59 35.75 -12.09
CA LEU A 479 8.40 34.88 -11.93
C LEU A 479 8.27 34.30 -10.51
N GLY A 480 9.16 34.68 -9.60
CA GLY A 480 8.97 34.50 -8.15
C GLY A 480 9.58 33.24 -7.56
N PHE A 481 10.38 32.51 -8.32
CA PHE A 481 10.99 31.23 -7.91
C PHE A 481 12.10 31.37 -6.84
N ALA A 482 12.50 32.60 -6.48
CA ALA A 482 13.66 32.89 -5.63
C ALA A 482 13.39 32.92 -4.11
N GLN A 483 12.13 32.79 -3.66
CA GLN A 483 11.81 32.67 -2.22
C GLN A 483 11.55 31.20 -1.87
N THR A 484 12.61 30.47 -1.51
CA THR A 484 12.46 29.18 -0.85
C THR A 484 11.92 29.40 0.56
N ARG A 485 10.59 29.33 0.76
CA ARG A 485 10.04 29.01 2.08
C ARG A 485 10.26 27.52 2.31
N ALA A 486 11.45 27.17 2.76
CA ALA A 486 11.72 25.87 3.32
C ALA A 486 11.20 25.87 4.76
N GLU A 487 9.99 25.39 4.98
CA GLU A 487 9.61 24.91 6.31
C GLU A 487 10.15 23.49 6.44
N ASP A 488 11.41 23.39 6.88
CA ASP A 488 11.90 22.21 7.60
C ASP A 488 11.14 22.15 8.92
N ASN A 489 10.05 21.38 8.98
CA ASN A 489 9.47 20.88 10.22
C ASN A 489 8.83 19.50 10.01
N ALA A 490 9.56 18.60 9.34
CA ALA A 490 9.27 17.15 9.37
C ALA A 490 9.51 16.52 10.77
N SER A 491 9.81 17.33 11.80
CA SER A 491 9.99 16.89 13.18
C SER A 491 8.78 17.15 14.10
N ASP A 492 7.74 17.86 13.66
CA ASP A 492 6.61 18.24 14.55
C ASP A 492 5.29 17.51 14.27
N PHE A 493 5.26 16.62 13.27
CA PHE A 493 4.19 15.63 13.09
C PHE A 493 4.80 14.23 13.03
N GLN A 494 5.55 13.86 14.07
CA GLN A 494 5.91 12.46 14.31
C GLN A 494 4.66 11.72 14.81
N VAL A 495 3.80 11.30 13.90
CA VAL A 495 2.80 10.27 14.18
C VAL A 495 3.53 8.94 14.21
N THR A 496 3.96 8.54 15.39
CA THR A 496 4.28 7.14 15.63
C THR A 496 2.98 6.36 15.55
N SER A 497 2.82 5.54 14.51
CA SER A 497 1.77 4.52 14.56
C SER A 497 2.03 3.64 15.80
N PRO A 498 1.03 3.40 16.66
CA PRO A 498 1.14 2.36 17.64
C PRO A 498 0.98 1.03 16.92
N GLY A 499 2.08 0.28 16.83
CA GLY A 499 2.03 -1.16 16.57
C GLY A 499 2.11 -1.56 15.10
N SER A 500 3.33 -1.79 14.63
CA SER A 500 3.58 -2.94 13.77
C SER A 500 3.17 -4.19 14.57
N VAL A 501 1.92 -4.63 14.40
CA VAL A 501 1.47 -5.92 14.90
C VAL A 501 1.86 -6.95 13.85
N ASP A 502 3.10 -7.43 13.98
CA ASP A 502 3.65 -8.60 13.29
C ASP A 502 3.00 -9.93 13.79
N GLU A 503 1.74 -9.89 14.24
CA GLU A 503 1.04 -11.02 14.86
C GLU A 503 -0.41 -11.12 14.33
N VAL A 504 -0.58 -11.83 13.21
CA VAL A 504 -1.91 -12.19 12.70
C VAL A 504 -2.45 -13.35 13.53
N VAL A 505 -3.24 -13.05 14.57
CA VAL A 505 -3.97 -14.04 15.37
C VAL A 505 -5.42 -14.11 14.91
N GLY A 506 -5.64 -14.75 13.76
CA GLY A 506 -6.99 -15.00 13.20
C GLY A 506 -7.55 -16.36 13.51
N SER A 507 -8.76 -16.66 13.02
CA SER A 507 -9.15 -18.07 12.91
C SER A 507 -8.30 -18.73 11.82
N ASN A 508 -7.14 -19.16 12.25
CA ASN A 508 -6.29 -20.05 11.51
C ASN A 508 -7.01 -21.39 11.39
N LEU A 509 -7.10 -21.91 10.16
CA LEU A 509 -7.41 -23.30 9.85
C LEU A 509 -6.73 -24.27 10.83
N PHE A 510 -5.48 -23.97 11.17
CA PHE A 510 -4.70 -24.69 12.16
C PHE A 510 -5.32 -24.68 13.57
N ARG A 511 -5.76 -23.53 14.09
CA ARG A 511 -6.44 -23.47 15.40
C ARG A 511 -7.82 -24.10 15.35
N ASN A 512 -8.54 -23.98 14.25
CA ASN A 512 -9.84 -24.64 14.10
C ASN A 512 -9.71 -26.16 14.16
N LEU A 513 -8.69 -26.73 13.51
CA LEU A 513 -8.35 -28.16 13.63
C LEU A 513 -7.90 -28.53 15.05
N ALA A 514 -7.07 -27.68 15.67
CA ALA A 514 -6.58 -27.90 17.02
C ALA A 514 -7.70 -27.87 18.07
N LEU A 515 -8.58 -26.88 18.03
CA LEU A 515 -9.74 -26.76 18.91
C LEU A 515 -10.74 -27.91 18.69
N LEU A 516 -10.96 -28.33 17.45
CA LEU A 516 -11.79 -29.49 17.15
C LEU A 516 -11.22 -30.78 17.80
N SER A 517 -9.91 -30.99 17.74
CA SER A 517 -9.26 -32.12 18.40
C SER A 517 -9.45 -32.10 19.93
N GLN A 518 -9.33 -30.90 20.54
CA GLN A 518 -9.48 -30.71 21.98
C GLN A 518 -10.92 -30.91 22.43
N GLU A 519 -11.89 -30.40 21.68
CA GLU A 519 -13.32 -30.54 21.98
C GLU A 519 -13.76 -32.01 21.90
N LEU A 520 -13.26 -32.76 20.91
CA LEU A 520 -13.53 -34.21 20.81
C LEU A 520 -12.88 -35.01 21.95
N ARG A 521 -11.76 -34.55 22.51
CA ARG A 521 -11.10 -35.17 23.68
C ARG A 521 -11.78 -34.84 25.01
N SER A 522 -12.48 -33.70 25.10
CA SER A 522 -13.18 -33.28 26.33
C SER A 522 -14.34 -34.21 26.69
N GLY A 523 -14.85 -34.98 25.71
CA GLY A 523 -15.96 -35.94 25.89
C GLY A 523 -17.31 -35.27 26.18
N ASN A 524 -17.39 -33.95 26.04
CA ASN A 524 -18.55 -33.13 26.32
C ASN A 524 -18.95 -32.29 25.10
N ALA A 525 -18.66 -32.82 23.91
CA ALA A 525 -18.80 -32.11 22.66
C ALA A 525 -20.29 -31.89 22.32
N ASP A 526 -20.77 -30.69 22.65
CA ASP A 526 -22.12 -30.25 22.33
C ASP A 526 -22.24 -30.15 20.79
N PRO A 527 -23.28 -30.73 20.15
CA PRO A 527 -23.50 -30.62 18.71
C PRO A 527 -23.51 -29.18 18.20
N ASP A 528 -23.97 -28.23 19.02
CA ASP A 528 -23.97 -26.80 18.67
C ASP A 528 -22.54 -26.23 18.66
N SER A 529 -21.67 -26.65 19.58
CA SER A 529 -20.25 -26.26 19.60
C SER A 529 -19.50 -26.81 18.39
N ILE A 530 -19.65 -28.10 18.07
CA ILE A 530 -19.05 -28.69 16.86
C ILE A 530 -19.64 -28.07 15.58
N GLY A 531 -20.93 -27.72 15.58
CA GLY A 531 -21.60 -27.05 14.45
C GLY A 531 -21.01 -25.66 14.14
N VAL A 532 -20.68 -24.87 15.17
CA VAL A 532 -19.99 -23.58 15.01
C VAL A 532 -18.59 -23.77 14.41
N PHE A 533 -17.82 -24.77 14.88
CA PHE A 533 -16.50 -25.08 14.32
C PHE A 533 -16.56 -25.62 12.89
N LEU A 534 -17.56 -26.44 12.56
CA LEU A 534 -17.79 -26.94 11.20
C LEU A 534 -18.08 -25.79 10.22
N ASN A 535 -18.87 -24.80 10.63
CA ASN A 535 -19.15 -23.63 9.79
C ASN A 535 -17.90 -22.75 9.58
N ALA A 536 -17.09 -22.54 10.63
CA ALA A 536 -15.82 -21.83 10.50
C ALA A 536 -14.83 -22.58 9.59
N PHE A 537 -14.75 -23.90 9.74
CA PHE A 537 -13.91 -24.77 8.92
C PHE A 537 -14.36 -24.81 7.45
N GLU A 538 -15.66 -24.76 7.18
CA GLU A 538 -16.21 -24.67 5.82
C GLU A 538 -15.74 -23.37 5.12
N GLY A 539 -15.68 -22.26 5.86
CA GLY A 539 -15.11 -20.99 5.38
C GLY A 539 -13.63 -21.10 5.00
N ASP A 540 -12.83 -21.76 5.84
CA ASP A 540 -11.41 -21.99 5.57
C ASP A 540 -11.18 -22.95 4.39
N LEU A 541 -12.05 -23.95 4.21
CA LEU A 541 -11.99 -24.88 3.08
C LEU A 541 -12.36 -24.18 1.77
N GLN A 542 -13.35 -23.28 1.79
CA GLN A 542 -13.71 -22.44 0.64
C GLN A 542 -12.58 -21.45 0.28
N LEU A 543 -11.85 -20.93 1.26
CA LEU A 543 -10.68 -20.10 1.03
C LEU A 543 -9.58 -20.85 0.27
N VAL A 544 -9.21 -22.05 0.74
CA VAL A 544 -8.21 -22.89 0.07
C VAL A 544 -8.66 -23.26 -1.35
N LEU A 545 -9.94 -23.57 -1.54
CA LEU A 545 -10.54 -23.83 -2.86
C LEU A 545 -10.49 -22.61 -3.79
N ARG A 546 -10.82 -21.42 -3.28
CA ARG A 546 -10.80 -20.17 -4.04
C ARG A 546 -9.38 -19.84 -4.50
N ASN A 547 -8.42 -19.92 -3.60
CA ASN A 547 -7.02 -19.61 -3.91
C ASN A 547 -6.45 -20.60 -4.93
N ARG A 548 -6.84 -21.88 -4.83
CA ARG A 548 -6.60 -22.89 -5.88
C ARG A 548 -7.21 -22.51 -7.23
N SER A 549 -8.39 -21.89 -7.29
CA SER A 549 -8.99 -21.48 -8.57
C SER A 549 -8.34 -20.26 -9.21
N ILE A 550 -7.58 -19.48 -8.41
CA ILE A 550 -6.87 -18.28 -8.84
C ILE A 550 -5.47 -18.65 -9.37
N VAL A 551 -4.81 -19.62 -8.73
CA VAL A 551 -3.56 -20.25 -9.18
C VAL A 551 -3.81 -21.13 -10.40
#